data_AF-C2FYH7-F1
#
_entry.id   AF-C2FYH7-F1
#
_cell.length_a   1.000
_cell.length_b   1.000
_cell.length_c   1.000
_cell.angle_alpha   90.00
_cell.angle_beta   90.00
_cell.angle_gamma   90.00
#
_symmetry.space_group_name_H-M   'P 1'
#
loop_
_entity.id
_entity.type
_entity.pdbx_description
1 polymer ?
#
loop_
_entity_poly.entity_id
_entity_poly.type
_entity_poly.pdbx_seq_one_letter_code
_entity_poly.pdbx_strand_id
1 'polypeptide(L)'
;MPPKRFIYVMLIFNTLKTTLLLILLISFNSLGATHTLISRDKQATHKRTESTPLTANKEPAEHSGSSKVTTHPLTKLSAGKNNIHSQAAVVTSIPTASSITAKAPLRAANNYAADTNGILYVKKGATGTGDSWNNPIGELADALLFAKSNNAVATNPQVKQIWVAGGTYNPMYSPADSNFGTPDAQNNSFLLVKNVKLYGGFAGTETSPDQRDLSISANKSILSGDLDHDGTASSNDACHVLISVRNTNTDELNGFTITGGNASNTTSSITVDGLSIEQDSGAGIYNRSSFIQISNCNFTGNLAADYGGAIYNLQ
;
A
#
# COMPACT_ATOMS: atom_id res chain seq x y z
N MET A 1 25.11 -6.89 62.03
CA MET A 1 24.41 -6.55 60.77
C MET A 1 24.50 -5.04 60.57
N PRO A 2 25.12 -4.53 59.50
CA PRO A 2 25.19 -3.10 59.24
C PRO A 2 23.90 -2.58 58.58
N PRO A 3 23.55 -1.29 58.74
CA PRO A 3 22.32 -0.73 58.20
C PRO A 3 22.41 -0.46 56.70
N LYS A 4 21.36 -0.82 55.96
CA LYS A 4 21.22 -0.54 54.51
C LYS A 4 21.00 0.96 54.27
N ARG A 5 21.85 1.58 53.43
CA ARG A 5 21.65 2.95 52.94
C ARG A 5 20.82 2.92 51.65
N PHE A 6 19.75 3.70 51.60
CA PHE A 6 18.97 3.96 50.39
C PHE A 6 19.39 5.30 49.80
N ILE A 7 19.67 5.33 48.50
CA ILE A 7 19.95 6.54 47.73
C ILE A 7 18.63 7.00 47.10
N TYR A 8 18.13 8.16 47.51
CA TYR A 8 17.01 8.84 46.87
C TYR A 8 17.55 9.89 45.90
N VAL A 9 17.20 9.77 44.61
CA VAL A 9 17.46 10.82 43.61
C VAL A 9 16.18 11.65 43.49
N MET A 10 16.22 12.88 44.00
CA MET A 10 15.13 13.86 43.94
C MET A 10 15.38 14.81 42.78
N LEU A 11 14.60 14.71 41.71
CA LEU A 11 14.58 15.71 40.64
C LEU A 11 13.47 16.73 40.95
N ILE A 12 13.84 17.95 41.29
CA ILE A 12 12.92 19.07 41.58
C ILE A 12 12.69 19.82 40.27
N PHE A 13 11.47 19.76 39.73
CA PHE A 13 11.00 20.69 38.70
C PHE A 13 10.11 21.75 39.36
N ASN A 14 10.49 23.01 39.19
CA ASN A 14 9.84 24.15 39.78
C ASN A 14 8.97 24.82 38.70
N THR A 15 7.64 24.70 38.79
CA THR A 15 6.66 25.73 38.39
C THR A 15 5.24 25.29 38.81
N LEU A 16 4.39 26.29 39.04
CA LEU A 16 3.29 26.32 40.01
C LEU A 16 2.12 25.32 39.85
N LYS A 17 1.67 24.83 41.03
CA LYS A 17 0.28 24.53 41.45
C LYS A 17 -0.48 23.39 40.75
N THR A 18 -0.44 22.18 41.33
CA THR A 18 -1.47 21.56 42.21
C THR A 18 -1.29 20.04 42.19
N THR A 19 -0.82 19.45 43.29
CA THR A 19 -0.44 18.02 43.40
C THR A 19 -1.58 17.20 44.01
N LEU A 20 -2.07 16.18 43.30
CA LEU A 20 -2.79 15.04 43.90
C LEU A 20 -1.90 13.79 43.77
N LEU A 21 -1.57 13.20 44.92
CA LEU A 21 -0.60 12.13 45.11
C LEU A 21 -1.30 10.77 44.98
N LEU A 22 -0.96 9.96 43.98
CA LEU A 22 -1.34 8.55 43.89
C LEU A 22 -0.09 7.67 43.86
N ILE A 23 0.17 6.96 44.96
CA ILE A 23 1.27 6.00 45.12
C ILE A 23 0.78 4.63 44.67
N LEU A 24 1.31 4.10 43.56
CA LEU A 24 1.11 2.72 43.15
C LEU A 24 2.38 1.90 43.44
N LEU A 25 2.28 0.94 44.36
CA LEU A 25 3.34 -0.03 44.67
C LEU A 25 3.37 -1.15 43.64
N ILE A 26 4.56 -1.48 43.13
CA ILE A 26 4.84 -2.66 42.30
C ILE A 26 5.42 -3.76 43.21
N SER A 27 4.92 -5.00 43.10
CA SER A 27 5.61 -6.18 43.63
C SER A 27 6.11 -7.08 42.49
N PHE A 28 7.42 -7.24 42.36
CA PHE A 28 8.06 -8.33 41.62
C PHE A 28 8.61 -9.34 42.63
N ASN A 29 8.09 -10.57 42.61
CA ASN A 29 8.70 -11.71 43.29
C ASN A 29 9.49 -12.54 42.26
N SER A 30 10.80 -12.60 42.46
CA SER A 30 11.71 -13.58 41.89
C SER A 30 11.84 -14.72 42.89
N LEU A 31 11.56 -15.96 42.47
CA LEU A 31 12.05 -17.17 43.15
C LEU A 31 12.31 -18.23 42.08
N GLY A 32 13.56 -18.68 41.99
CA GLY A 32 13.98 -19.75 41.11
C GLY A 32 13.53 -21.12 41.61
N ALA A 33 13.25 -22.02 40.66
CA ALA A 33 13.26 -23.45 40.87
C ALA A 33 13.74 -24.13 39.57
N THR A 34 14.89 -24.78 39.67
CA THR A 34 15.44 -25.75 38.72
C THR A 34 14.55 -26.99 38.64
N HIS A 35 14.15 -27.43 37.44
CA HIS A 35 13.75 -28.82 37.21
C HIS A 35 14.11 -29.30 35.80
N THR A 36 15.09 -30.20 35.78
CA THR A 36 15.30 -31.42 34.98
C THR A 36 14.55 -31.62 33.67
N LEU A 37 15.33 -31.80 32.60
CA LEU A 37 14.97 -32.36 31.29
C LEU A 37 14.37 -33.76 31.42
N ILE A 38 13.19 -33.98 30.82
CA ILE A 38 12.72 -35.31 30.43
C ILE A 38 12.27 -35.21 28.97
N SER A 39 13.11 -35.75 28.07
CA SER A 39 12.71 -36.10 26.72
C SER A 39 11.72 -37.26 26.79
N ARG A 40 10.63 -37.17 26.04
CA ARG A 40 9.72 -38.28 25.81
C ARG A 40 9.59 -38.51 24.32
N ASP A 41 10.35 -39.51 23.86
CA ASP A 41 10.11 -40.24 22.63
C ASP A 41 8.66 -40.75 22.60
N LYS A 42 7.98 -40.52 21.47
CA LYS A 42 6.93 -41.42 21.01
C LYS A 42 7.06 -41.61 19.50
N GLN A 43 7.64 -42.75 19.17
CA GLN A 43 7.49 -43.44 17.90
C GLN A 43 6.01 -43.76 17.61
N ALA A 44 5.62 -43.58 16.36
CA ALA A 44 4.56 -44.34 15.68
C ALA A 44 4.98 -44.45 14.20
N THR A 45 5.73 -45.51 13.84
CA THR A 45 5.22 -46.73 13.19
C THR A 45 4.61 -46.51 11.79
N HIS A 46 5.46 -46.70 10.79
CA HIS A 46 5.25 -47.56 9.60
C HIS A 46 3.83 -47.66 9.00
N LYS A 47 3.67 -47.17 7.77
CA LYS A 47 3.13 -48.02 6.71
C LYS A 47 3.69 -47.63 5.33
N ARG A 48 4.56 -48.51 4.88
CA ARG A 48 5.06 -48.68 3.52
C ARG A 48 3.94 -49.32 2.68
N THR A 49 3.68 -48.77 1.51
CA THR A 49 3.15 -49.54 0.37
C THR A 49 3.94 -49.12 -0.86
N GLU A 50 4.94 -49.94 -1.17
CA GLU A 50 5.44 -50.11 -2.53
C GLU A 50 4.42 -50.96 -3.31
N SER A 51 4.16 -50.59 -4.56
CA SER A 51 3.85 -51.53 -5.63
C SER A 51 4.33 -50.94 -6.95
N THR A 52 5.47 -51.42 -7.42
CA THR A 52 5.93 -51.39 -8.82
C THR A 52 5.27 -52.57 -9.58
N PRO A 53 5.67 -52.87 -10.83
CA PRO A 53 5.20 -52.33 -12.11
C PRO A 53 4.54 -53.44 -12.98
N LEU A 54 4.03 -53.16 -14.20
CA LEU A 54 3.84 -54.12 -15.32
C LEU A 54 3.31 -53.36 -16.56
N THR A 55 4.16 -53.04 -17.56
CA THR A 55 4.47 -53.77 -18.82
C THR A 55 3.42 -53.68 -19.95
N ALA A 56 3.80 -52.91 -20.98
CA ALA A 56 3.94 -53.25 -22.40
C ALA A 56 2.87 -54.08 -23.16
N ASN A 57 2.37 -53.48 -24.25
CA ASN A 57 2.28 -53.95 -25.66
C ASN A 57 1.15 -53.16 -26.35
N LYS A 58 1.20 -52.67 -27.59
CA LYS A 58 1.97 -53.02 -28.79
C LYS A 58 1.81 -51.87 -29.80
N GLU A 59 2.90 -51.49 -30.47
CA GLU A 59 2.94 -50.82 -31.79
C GLU A 59 2.35 -51.73 -32.89
N PRO A 60 2.12 -51.31 -34.18
CA PRO A 60 2.96 -50.37 -34.95
C PRO A 60 2.24 -49.38 -35.91
N ALA A 61 2.96 -48.33 -36.35
CA ALA A 61 3.22 -48.03 -37.77
C ALA A 61 4.07 -46.75 -37.95
N GLU A 62 5.10 -46.88 -38.78
CA GLU A 62 6.17 -45.94 -39.13
C GLU A 62 5.70 -44.64 -39.83
N HIS A 63 6.41 -43.53 -39.61
CA HIS A 63 6.88 -42.69 -40.72
C HIS A 63 8.08 -41.80 -40.35
N SER A 64 9.02 -41.70 -41.31
CA SER A 64 10.37 -41.12 -41.25
C SER A 64 10.43 -39.58 -41.28
N GLY A 65 11.51 -38.99 -40.75
CA GLY A 65 11.94 -37.63 -41.12
C GLY A 65 12.95 -36.95 -40.18
N SER A 66 14.24 -37.07 -40.49
CA SER A 66 15.38 -36.46 -39.78
C SER A 66 15.45 -34.92 -39.92
N SER A 67 15.72 -34.20 -38.83
CA SER A 67 16.03 -32.76 -38.82
C SER A 67 17.54 -32.50 -38.66
N LYS A 68 18.09 -31.76 -39.63
CA LYS A 68 19.49 -31.33 -39.74
C LYS A 68 19.76 -30.07 -38.91
N VAL A 69 20.87 -30.06 -38.19
CA VAL A 69 21.47 -28.90 -37.52
C VAL A 69 22.32 -28.11 -38.54
N THR A 70 22.15 -26.79 -38.61
CA THR A 70 23.00 -25.89 -39.40
C THR A 70 23.70 -24.87 -38.51
N THR A 71 25.04 -24.91 -38.52
CA THR A 71 25.96 -23.90 -37.98
C THR A 71 26.40 -22.95 -39.09
N HIS A 72 26.41 -21.63 -38.85
CA HIS A 72 26.98 -20.64 -39.77
C HIS A 72 28.41 -20.21 -39.32
N PRO A 73 29.37 -20.04 -40.24
CA PRO A 73 30.76 -19.70 -39.91
C PRO A 73 31.01 -18.18 -39.82
N LEU A 74 32.01 -17.81 -39.00
CA LEU A 74 32.58 -16.46 -38.88
C LEU A 74 33.60 -16.19 -40.00
N THR A 75 33.47 -15.06 -40.69
CA THR A 75 34.49 -14.54 -41.62
C THR A 75 35.16 -13.26 -41.11
N LYS A 76 36.45 -13.16 -41.46
CA LYS A 76 37.51 -12.34 -40.88
C LYS A 76 37.42 -10.85 -41.24
N LEU A 77 37.75 -9.99 -40.27
CA LEU A 77 38.06 -8.57 -40.45
C LEU A 77 39.41 -8.40 -41.17
N SER A 78 39.46 -7.58 -42.23
CA SER A 78 40.69 -7.05 -42.81
C SER A 78 40.83 -5.56 -42.48
N ALA A 79 42.01 -5.18 -41.99
CA ALA A 79 42.37 -3.82 -41.61
C ALA A 79 42.65 -2.91 -42.83
N GLY A 80 42.09 -1.71 -42.82
CA GLY A 80 42.48 -0.59 -43.67
C GLY A 80 42.73 0.65 -42.82
N LYS A 81 44.00 1.04 -42.67
CA LYS A 81 44.41 2.34 -42.12
C LYS A 81 44.04 3.44 -43.11
N ASN A 82 43.60 4.62 -42.64
CA ASN A 82 43.91 5.92 -43.24
C ASN A 82 43.53 7.09 -42.29
N ASN A 83 44.59 7.71 -41.75
CA ASN A 83 44.83 9.13 -41.43
C ASN A 83 43.65 10.06 -41.05
N ILE A 84 43.67 10.55 -39.81
CA ILE A 84 42.94 11.75 -39.38
C ILE A 84 43.85 12.97 -39.46
N HIS A 85 43.47 13.93 -40.31
CA HIS A 85 43.88 15.33 -40.20
C HIS A 85 42.64 16.24 -40.30
N SER A 86 42.40 16.94 -39.19
CA SER A 86 41.77 18.26 -39.06
C SER A 86 40.26 18.49 -39.33
N GLN A 87 39.70 19.23 -38.36
CA GLN A 87 38.60 20.19 -38.42
C GLN A 87 37.15 19.75 -38.20
N ALA A 88 36.45 20.63 -37.48
CA ALA A 88 35.22 20.43 -36.74
C ALA A 88 33.95 20.45 -37.60
N ALA A 89 32.93 19.71 -37.17
CA ALA A 89 31.52 20.05 -37.42
C ALA A 89 30.63 19.42 -36.34
N VAL A 90 29.87 20.28 -35.67
CA VAL A 90 28.70 19.95 -34.84
C VAL A 90 27.57 19.51 -35.78
N VAL A 91 26.82 18.45 -35.42
CA VAL A 91 25.35 18.31 -35.53
C VAL A 91 24.92 16.82 -35.48
N THR A 92 24.22 16.50 -34.39
CA THR A 92 23.08 15.59 -34.21
C THR A 92 23.07 14.18 -34.83
N SER A 93 23.08 13.17 -33.98
CA SER A 93 22.07 12.10 -33.98
C SER A 93 22.14 11.28 -32.69
N ILE A 94 21.05 11.28 -31.91
CA ILE A 94 20.81 10.33 -30.82
C ILE A 94 20.11 9.12 -31.46
N PRO A 95 20.55 7.87 -31.23
CA PRO A 95 19.88 6.71 -31.81
C PRO A 95 18.48 6.54 -31.20
N THR A 96 17.51 6.27 -32.07
CA THR A 96 16.10 6.04 -31.77
C THR A 96 15.92 4.78 -30.92
N ALA A 97 15.40 4.94 -29.71
CA ALA A 97 14.87 3.85 -28.90
C ALA A 97 13.49 3.45 -29.45
N SER A 98 13.46 2.47 -30.36
CA SER A 98 12.22 1.76 -30.69
C SER A 98 11.94 0.68 -29.63
N SER A 99 10.70 0.67 -29.14
CA SER A 99 10.08 -0.28 -28.19
C SER A 99 10.29 -0.05 -26.69
N ILE A 100 10.00 1.17 -26.22
CA ILE A 100 9.26 1.30 -24.95
C ILE A 100 7.80 1.51 -25.31
N THR A 101 6.95 0.50 -25.09
CA THR A 101 5.51 0.73 -25.03
C THR A 101 5.26 1.58 -23.80
N ALA A 102 5.32 2.90 -23.97
CA ALA A 102 4.96 3.84 -22.92
C ALA A 102 3.50 3.59 -22.58
N LYS A 103 3.28 2.94 -21.44
CA LYS A 103 1.99 2.92 -20.74
C LYS A 103 1.47 4.36 -20.72
N ALA A 104 0.19 4.55 -21.04
CA ALA A 104 -0.44 5.86 -21.21
C ALA A 104 0.06 6.87 -20.17
N PRO A 105 0.39 8.12 -20.56
CA PRO A 105 0.97 9.07 -19.65
C PRO A 105 0.03 9.26 -18.46
N LEU A 106 0.59 9.16 -17.24
CA LEU A 106 0.02 9.73 -16.03
C LEU A 106 -0.56 11.10 -16.40
N ARG A 107 -1.80 11.42 -16.02
CA ARG A 107 -2.40 12.75 -16.22
C ARG A 107 -1.31 13.78 -15.90
N ALA A 108 -1.06 14.71 -16.85
CA ALA A 108 0.07 15.63 -16.87
C ALA A 108 0.50 15.97 -15.44
N ALA A 109 1.75 15.61 -15.08
CA ALA A 109 2.24 15.69 -13.71
C ALA A 109 1.99 17.08 -13.14
N ASN A 110 0.90 17.22 -12.38
CA ASN A 110 0.67 18.40 -11.58
C ASN A 110 1.88 18.51 -10.65
N ASN A 111 2.46 19.70 -10.53
CA ASN A 111 3.59 19.97 -9.64
C ASN A 111 3.11 19.93 -8.19
N TYR A 112 2.71 18.75 -7.71
CA TYR A 112 2.29 18.57 -6.34
C TYR A 112 3.49 18.67 -5.42
N ALA A 113 3.26 19.24 -4.24
CA ALA A 113 4.27 19.40 -3.21
C ALA A 113 3.60 19.31 -1.84
N ALA A 114 4.25 18.57 -0.94
CA ALA A 114 3.90 18.63 0.48
C ALA A 114 4.51 19.89 1.11
N ASP A 115 3.91 20.33 2.20
CA ASP A 115 4.48 21.41 3.00
C ASP A 115 5.81 21.00 3.67
N THR A 116 6.42 21.95 4.39
CA THR A 116 7.70 21.73 5.09
C THR A 116 7.63 20.64 6.17
N ASN A 117 6.43 20.26 6.63
CA ASN A 117 6.21 19.20 7.60
C ASN A 117 5.90 17.84 6.93
N GLY A 118 5.78 17.79 5.60
CA GLY A 118 5.40 16.59 4.86
C GLY A 118 3.88 16.36 4.85
N ILE A 119 3.07 17.41 4.92
CA ILE A 119 1.61 17.35 4.87
C ILE A 119 1.14 17.70 3.45
N LEU A 120 0.25 16.88 2.90
CA LEU A 120 -0.55 17.22 1.73
C LEU A 120 -1.96 17.61 2.15
N TYR A 121 -2.49 18.66 1.54
CA TYR A 121 -3.84 19.17 1.76
C TYR A 121 -4.72 18.86 0.56
N VAL A 122 -5.89 18.28 0.79
CA VAL A 122 -6.82 17.80 -0.24
C VAL A 122 -8.19 18.44 -0.04
N LYS A 123 -8.76 19.01 -1.09
CA LYS A 123 -10.11 19.58 -1.10
C LYS A 123 -10.77 19.32 -2.44
N LYS A 124 -11.92 18.65 -2.43
CA LYS A 124 -12.61 18.16 -3.64
C LYS A 124 -12.75 19.28 -4.69
N GLY A 125 -12.27 19.02 -5.91
CA GLY A 125 -12.38 19.93 -7.05
C GLY A 125 -11.41 21.12 -7.06
N ALA A 126 -10.51 21.24 -6.09
CA ALA A 126 -9.44 22.24 -6.12
C ALA A 126 -8.39 21.95 -7.21
N THR A 127 -7.57 22.96 -7.55
CA THR A 127 -6.55 22.87 -8.61
C THR A 127 -5.16 23.24 -8.11
N GLY A 128 -4.95 23.23 -6.78
CA GLY A 128 -3.70 23.62 -6.15
C GLY A 128 -2.64 22.51 -6.12
N THR A 129 -1.49 22.85 -5.56
CA THR A 129 -0.29 22.02 -5.48
C THR A 129 -0.25 21.08 -4.27
N GLY A 130 -1.07 21.32 -3.26
CA GLY A 130 -1.21 20.48 -2.08
C GLY A 130 -0.41 20.90 -0.86
N ASP A 131 0.29 22.02 -0.88
CA ASP A 131 1.21 22.49 0.17
C ASP A 131 0.52 23.35 1.24
N SER A 132 -0.77 23.68 1.07
CA SER A 132 -1.57 24.37 2.08
C SER A 132 -3.07 24.25 1.80
N TRP A 133 -3.89 24.65 2.77
CA TRP A 133 -5.34 24.80 2.56
C TRP A 133 -5.74 25.85 1.53
N ASN A 134 -4.86 26.81 1.21
CA ASN A 134 -5.09 27.79 0.14
C ASN A 134 -4.77 27.22 -1.26
N ASN A 135 -3.92 26.19 -1.32
CA ASN A 135 -3.52 25.53 -2.56
C ASN A 135 -3.77 24.01 -2.50
N PRO A 136 -4.97 23.50 -2.16
CA PRO A 136 -5.14 22.06 -1.95
C PRO A 136 -5.21 21.27 -3.29
N ILE A 137 -4.85 19.98 -3.24
CA ILE A 137 -5.05 19.04 -4.35
C ILE A 137 -6.55 18.74 -4.48
N GLY A 138 -7.04 18.67 -5.72
CA GLY A 138 -8.45 18.44 -6.03
C GLY A 138 -8.98 17.06 -5.66
N GLU A 139 -8.15 16.04 -5.72
CA GLU A 139 -8.57 14.64 -5.55
C GLU A 139 -7.62 13.87 -4.63
N LEU A 140 -8.20 13.05 -3.75
CA LEU A 140 -7.42 12.19 -2.86
C LEU A 140 -6.64 11.11 -3.64
N ALA A 141 -7.21 10.60 -4.74
CA ALA A 141 -6.53 9.61 -5.58
C ALA A 141 -5.21 10.17 -6.15
N ASP A 142 -5.20 11.45 -6.55
CA ASP A 142 -4.02 12.15 -7.03
C ASP A 142 -2.98 12.33 -5.90
N ALA A 143 -3.43 12.72 -4.70
CA ALA A 143 -2.55 12.91 -3.54
C ALA A 143 -1.87 11.61 -3.10
N LEU A 144 -2.59 10.48 -3.07
CA LEU A 144 -2.05 9.17 -2.71
C LEU A 144 -1.08 8.64 -3.78
N LEU A 145 -1.39 8.83 -5.06
CA LEU A 145 -0.49 8.48 -6.16
C LEU A 145 0.82 9.27 -6.06
N PHE A 146 0.75 10.57 -5.80
CA PHE A 146 1.91 11.41 -5.58
C PHE A 146 2.70 10.97 -4.34
N ALA A 147 2.04 10.75 -3.20
CA ALA A 147 2.68 10.33 -1.97
C ALA A 147 3.46 9.01 -2.13
N LYS A 148 2.87 8.01 -2.80
CA LYS A 148 3.53 6.74 -3.10
C LYS A 148 4.78 6.94 -3.97
N SER A 149 4.68 7.77 -4.99
CA SER A 149 5.77 8.04 -5.94
C SER A 149 6.90 8.85 -5.31
N ASN A 150 6.57 9.92 -4.58
CA ASN A 150 7.53 10.79 -3.91
C ASN A 150 8.29 10.06 -2.79
N ASN A 151 7.59 9.28 -1.97
CA ASN A 151 8.24 8.56 -0.87
C ASN A 151 9.18 7.45 -1.35
N ALA A 152 9.02 6.96 -2.59
CA ALA A 152 9.90 5.96 -3.18
C ALA A 152 11.29 6.51 -3.55
N VAL A 153 11.43 7.83 -3.80
CA VAL A 153 12.67 8.43 -4.32
C VAL A 153 13.55 9.14 -3.27
N ALA A 154 13.27 8.93 -1.97
CA ALA A 154 14.02 9.52 -0.84
C ALA A 154 14.25 11.05 -0.93
N THR A 155 13.37 11.77 -1.63
CA THR A 155 13.36 13.23 -1.72
C THR A 155 12.70 13.82 -0.47
N ASN A 156 13.15 15.02 -0.05
CA ASN A 156 12.63 15.71 1.13
C ASN A 156 11.87 16.99 0.67
N PRO A 157 10.67 17.30 1.19
CA PRO A 157 9.91 16.54 2.20
C PRO A 157 9.30 15.24 1.67
N GLN A 158 9.49 14.16 2.43
CA GLN A 158 8.65 12.97 2.29
C GLN A 158 7.24 13.29 2.79
N VAL A 159 6.24 12.73 2.13
CA VAL A 159 4.85 12.82 2.58
C VAL A 159 4.72 11.94 3.81
N LYS A 160 4.27 12.53 4.91
CA LYS A 160 4.01 11.85 6.19
C LYS A 160 2.53 11.84 6.52
N GLN A 161 1.79 12.85 6.05
CA GLN A 161 0.38 13.00 6.33
C GLN A 161 -0.36 13.52 5.10
N ILE A 162 -1.62 13.12 4.98
CA ILE A 162 -2.57 13.67 4.00
C ILE A 162 -3.81 14.09 4.76
N TRP A 163 -4.14 15.38 4.67
CA TRP A 163 -5.28 16.01 5.33
C TRP A 163 -6.38 16.27 4.29
N VAL A 164 -7.55 15.70 4.51
CA VAL A 164 -8.64 15.67 3.54
C VAL A 164 -9.82 16.45 4.10
N ALA A 165 -10.22 17.50 3.37
CA ALA A 165 -11.40 18.28 3.69
C ALA A 165 -12.70 17.48 3.49
N GLY A 166 -13.81 18.02 3.96
CA GLY A 166 -15.15 17.49 3.68
C GLY A 166 -15.42 17.36 2.18
N GLY A 167 -16.01 16.24 1.80
CA GLY A 167 -16.29 15.90 0.40
C GLY A 167 -16.36 14.40 0.15
N THR A 168 -16.86 14.03 -1.03
CA THR A 168 -16.89 12.64 -1.50
C THR A 168 -15.78 12.41 -2.51
N TYR A 169 -14.96 11.40 -2.26
CA TYR A 169 -13.79 11.06 -3.06
C TYR A 169 -13.92 9.62 -3.55
N ASN A 170 -13.76 9.42 -4.85
CA ASN A 170 -13.73 8.10 -5.48
C ASN A 170 -12.29 7.71 -5.82
N PRO A 171 -11.94 6.42 -5.76
CA PRO A 171 -10.66 5.97 -6.28
C PRO A 171 -10.66 6.09 -7.81
N MET A 172 -9.54 6.56 -8.36
CA MET A 172 -9.40 6.81 -9.80
C MET A 172 -8.40 5.89 -10.49
N TYR A 173 -7.58 5.18 -9.71
CA TYR A 173 -6.42 4.46 -10.20
C TYR A 173 -6.33 3.06 -9.59
N SER A 174 -5.84 2.12 -10.38
CA SER A 174 -5.52 0.77 -9.93
C SER A 174 -4.35 0.80 -8.95
N PRO A 175 -4.43 0.03 -7.84
CA PRO A 175 -3.29 -0.21 -6.96
C PRO A 175 -2.44 -1.39 -7.44
N ALA A 176 -2.87 -2.13 -8.47
CA ALA A 176 -2.23 -3.37 -8.90
C ALA A 176 -0.80 -3.14 -9.42
N ASP A 177 0.13 -4.05 -9.12
CA ASP A 177 1.55 -3.92 -9.50
C ASP A 177 1.73 -3.76 -11.02
N SER A 178 0.93 -4.46 -11.82
CA SER A 178 0.96 -4.39 -13.29
C SER A 178 0.31 -3.12 -13.84
N ASN A 179 -0.60 -2.49 -13.09
CA ASN A 179 -1.43 -1.39 -13.55
C ASN A 179 -1.43 -0.15 -12.65
N PHE A 180 -0.43 0.00 -11.78
CA PHE A 180 -0.41 1.07 -10.77
C PHE A 180 -0.52 2.47 -11.41
N GLY A 181 -1.35 3.32 -10.80
CA GLY A 181 -1.47 4.74 -11.15
C GLY A 181 -2.27 5.02 -12.42
N THR A 182 -2.96 4.03 -12.99
CA THR A 182 -3.81 4.18 -14.18
C THR A 182 -5.22 3.67 -13.91
N PRO A 183 -6.27 4.27 -14.51
CA PRO A 183 -7.65 3.83 -14.33
C PRO A 183 -7.88 2.37 -14.76
N ASP A 184 -8.71 1.65 -14.02
CA ASP A 184 -8.95 0.21 -14.19
C ASP A 184 -10.33 -0.22 -13.68
N ALA A 185 -11.35 0.60 -13.96
CA ALA A 185 -12.75 0.35 -13.58
C ALA A 185 -12.88 -0.08 -12.10
N GLN A 186 -13.56 -1.20 -11.83
CA GLN A 186 -13.79 -1.77 -10.50
C GLN A 186 -12.50 -2.10 -9.72
N ASN A 187 -11.34 -2.19 -10.37
CA ASN A 187 -10.06 -2.40 -9.69
C ASN A 187 -9.47 -1.12 -9.10
N ASN A 188 -10.06 0.05 -9.40
CA ASN A 188 -9.64 1.30 -8.78
C ASN A 188 -9.88 1.24 -7.26
N SER A 189 -8.85 1.55 -6.48
CA SER A 189 -8.94 1.59 -5.01
C SER A 189 -7.98 2.63 -4.46
N PHE A 190 -8.31 3.22 -3.31
CA PHE A 190 -7.34 4.00 -2.57
C PHE A 190 -6.27 3.06 -1.99
N LEU A 191 -5.01 3.21 -2.40
CA LEU A 191 -3.91 2.47 -1.79
C LEU A 191 -3.34 3.27 -0.62
N LEU A 192 -3.43 2.73 0.59
CA LEU A 192 -2.82 3.37 1.75
C LEU A 192 -1.29 3.29 1.66
N VAL A 193 -0.63 4.44 1.63
CA VAL A 193 0.83 4.53 1.48
C VAL A 193 1.52 4.22 2.80
N LYS A 194 2.60 3.42 2.76
CA LYS A 194 3.38 3.06 3.95
C LYS A 194 4.01 4.30 4.60
N ASN A 195 3.96 4.34 5.93
CA ASN A 195 4.40 5.45 6.79
C ASN A 195 3.68 6.78 6.51
N VAL A 196 2.44 6.75 6.01
CA VAL A 196 1.61 7.92 5.73
C VAL A 196 0.30 7.83 6.50
N LYS A 197 0.02 8.87 7.28
CA LYS A 197 -1.24 9.02 8.01
C LYS A 197 -2.27 9.73 7.14
N LEU A 198 -3.48 9.20 7.08
CA LEU A 198 -4.58 9.74 6.32
C LEU A 198 -5.66 10.25 7.29
N TYR A 199 -5.89 11.55 7.28
CA TYR A 199 -6.81 12.24 8.18
C TYR A 199 -7.93 12.91 7.36
N GLY A 200 -9.18 12.54 7.64
CA GLY A 200 -10.38 13.15 7.04
C GLY A 200 -11.13 14.02 8.05
N GLY A 201 -12.19 14.72 7.64
CA GLY A 201 -13.01 15.49 8.58
C GLY A 201 -12.61 16.96 8.74
N PHE A 202 -11.77 17.51 7.86
CA PHE A 202 -11.34 18.90 7.94
C PHE A 202 -12.35 19.87 7.28
N ALA A 203 -12.50 21.06 7.84
CA ALA A 203 -13.16 22.21 7.22
C ALA A 203 -12.28 22.85 6.13
N GLY A 204 -10.95 22.66 6.24
CA GLY A 204 -9.97 23.20 5.31
C GLY A 204 -9.38 24.53 5.77
N THR A 205 -9.29 24.74 7.09
CA THR A 205 -8.67 25.94 7.69
C THR A 205 -7.78 25.59 8.88
N GLU A 206 -7.78 24.34 9.30
CA GLU A 206 -7.10 23.85 10.49
C GLU A 206 -5.58 23.80 10.30
N THR A 207 -4.85 24.03 11.39
CA THR A 207 -3.40 23.92 11.47
C THR A 207 -2.94 22.70 12.28
N SER A 208 -3.87 21.91 12.80
CA SER A 208 -3.60 20.67 13.56
C SER A 208 -4.76 19.67 13.44
N PRO A 209 -4.53 18.34 13.44
CA PRO A 209 -5.59 17.33 13.42
C PRO A 209 -6.57 17.39 14.59
N ASP A 210 -6.14 17.94 15.73
CA ASP A 210 -6.97 18.06 16.95
C ASP A 210 -8.02 19.18 16.87
N GLN A 211 -7.91 20.06 15.86
CA GLN A 211 -8.89 21.13 15.61
C GLN A 211 -10.11 20.64 14.82
N ARG A 212 -10.05 19.42 14.27
CA ARG A 212 -11.19 18.84 13.55
C ARG A 212 -12.36 18.65 14.49
N ASP A 213 -13.53 19.11 14.08
CA ASP A 213 -14.81 18.73 14.68
C ASP A 213 -15.49 17.68 13.80
N LEU A 214 -15.29 16.41 14.14
CA LEU A 214 -15.83 15.26 13.40
C LEU A 214 -17.35 15.11 13.53
N SER A 215 -18.02 15.91 14.37
CA SER A 215 -19.47 15.94 14.47
C SER A 215 -20.13 16.75 13.34
N ILE A 216 -19.38 17.64 12.68
CA ILE A 216 -19.88 18.50 11.60
C ILE A 216 -20.05 17.69 10.31
N SER A 217 -21.30 17.48 9.90
CA SER A 217 -21.63 16.71 8.70
C SER A 217 -21.04 17.30 7.41
N ALA A 218 -20.95 18.62 7.30
CA ALA A 218 -20.38 19.30 6.13
C ALA A 218 -18.88 19.04 5.95
N ASN A 219 -18.17 18.66 7.02
CA ASN A 219 -16.74 18.39 6.99
C ASN A 219 -16.43 16.90 6.79
N LYS A 220 -17.45 16.04 6.69
CA LYS A 220 -17.24 14.59 6.51
C LYS A 220 -16.47 14.31 5.22
N SER A 221 -15.34 13.62 5.34
CA SER A 221 -14.63 13.05 4.21
C SER A 221 -15.15 11.64 3.96
N ILE A 222 -15.73 11.43 2.78
CA ILE A 222 -16.35 10.18 2.36
C ILE A 222 -15.48 9.55 1.29
N LEU A 223 -14.98 8.34 1.54
CA LEU A 223 -14.34 7.47 0.55
C LEU A 223 -15.44 6.58 -0.03
N SER A 224 -15.73 6.76 -1.33
CA SER A 224 -16.83 6.06 -2.00
C SER A 224 -16.32 5.15 -3.11
N GLY A 225 -16.72 3.88 -3.06
CA GLY A 225 -16.56 2.92 -4.14
C GLY A 225 -17.63 3.03 -5.24
N ASP A 226 -18.67 3.85 -5.05
CA ASP A 226 -19.70 4.13 -6.06
C ASP A 226 -19.10 4.96 -7.20
N LEU A 227 -18.60 4.30 -8.25
CA LEU A 227 -17.80 4.93 -9.32
C LEU A 227 -18.66 5.53 -10.43
N ASP A 228 -19.88 5.04 -10.62
CA ASP A 228 -20.83 5.54 -11.63
C ASP A 228 -21.89 6.47 -11.04
N HIS A 229 -21.88 6.68 -9.72
CA HIS A 229 -22.68 7.66 -8.96
C HIS A 229 -24.18 7.37 -9.00
N ASP A 230 -24.57 6.10 -9.17
CA ASP A 230 -25.98 5.71 -9.22
C ASP A 230 -26.55 5.28 -7.84
N GLY A 231 -25.67 5.12 -6.84
CA GLY A 231 -26.02 4.75 -5.48
C GLY A 231 -26.45 3.29 -5.30
N THR A 232 -26.25 2.45 -6.32
CA THR A 232 -26.63 1.04 -6.31
C THR A 232 -25.40 0.13 -6.45
N ALA A 233 -25.33 -0.90 -5.60
CA ALA A 233 -24.21 -1.83 -5.64
C ALA A 233 -24.20 -2.64 -6.95
N SER A 234 -23.20 -2.41 -7.81
CA SER A 234 -23.10 -3.02 -9.13
C SER A 234 -21.65 -3.38 -9.51
N SER A 235 -21.45 -4.04 -10.66
CA SER A 235 -20.11 -4.34 -11.18
C SER A 235 -19.35 -3.10 -11.67
N ASN A 236 -19.98 -1.92 -11.69
CA ASN A 236 -19.32 -0.67 -12.03
C ASN A 236 -18.65 -0.03 -10.81
N ASP A 237 -18.94 -0.51 -9.60
CA ASP A 237 -18.34 -0.01 -8.36
C ASP A 237 -16.94 -0.57 -8.14
N ALA A 238 -16.17 0.13 -7.31
CA ALA A 238 -14.88 -0.36 -6.84
C ALA A 238 -15.09 -1.65 -6.02
N CYS A 239 -14.34 -2.72 -6.35
CA CYS A 239 -14.32 -3.94 -5.55
C CYS A 239 -13.90 -3.64 -4.11
N HIS A 240 -12.88 -2.79 -3.95
CA HIS A 240 -12.39 -2.34 -2.65
C HIS A 240 -12.31 -0.82 -2.64
N VAL A 241 -12.90 -0.17 -1.64
CA VAL A 241 -12.74 1.29 -1.49
C VAL A 241 -11.30 1.63 -1.13
N LEU A 242 -10.73 0.89 -0.18
CA LEU A 242 -9.35 1.06 0.28
C LEU A 242 -8.63 -0.29 0.43
N ILE A 243 -7.37 -0.31 0.00
CA ILE A 243 -6.46 -1.44 0.15
C ILE A 243 -5.26 -0.99 0.98
N SER A 244 -4.89 -1.84 1.94
CA SER A 244 -3.67 -1.68 2.73
C SER A 244 -2.86 -2.96 2.69
N VAL A 245 -1.59 -2.85 2.27
CA VAL A 245 -0.70 -4.00 2.09
C VAL A 245 0.68 -3.70 2.67
N ARG A 246 1.13 -4.55 3.59
CA ARG A 246 2.45 -4.43 4.24
C ARG A 246 2.70 -3.06 4.88
N ASN A 247 1.65 -2.39 5.34
CA ASN A 247 1.75 -1.15 6.13
C ASN A 247 2.22 -1.46 7.55
N THR A 248 2.94 -0.51 8.14
CA THR A 248 3.52 -0.63 9.48
C THR A 248 2.56 -0.04 10.52
N ASN A 249 2.85 -0.29 11.80
CA ASN A 249 2.03 0.17 12.92
C ASN A 249 1.97 1.71 13.11
N THR A 250 2.65 2.49 12.27
CA THR A 250 2.60 3.95 12.26
C THR A 250 1.55 4.53 11.33
N ASP A 251 0.99 3.70 10.44
CA ASP A 251 -0.04 4.09 9.49
C ASP A 251 -1.40 4.24 10.19
N GLU A 252 -2.12 5.31 9.86
CA GLU A 252 -3.39 5.65 10.49
C GLU A 252 -4.39 6.10 9.44
N LEU A 253 -5.60 5.54 9.49
CA LEU A 253 -6.78 6.00 8.78
C LEU A 253 -7.75 6.58 9.82
N ASN A 254 -8.01 7.88 9.75
CA ASN A 254 -8.78 8.54 10.81
C ASN A 254 -9.77 9.59 10.30
N GLY A 255 -11.04 9.46 10.68
CA GLY A 255 -12.08 10.46 10.41
C GLY A 255 -12.76 10.33 9.05
N PHE A 256 -12.88 9.11 8.52
CA PHE A 256 -13.52 8.84 7.22
C PHE A 256 -14.85 8.10 7.35
N THR A 257 -15.76 8.36 6.42
CA THR A 257 -16.82 7.39 6.08
C THR A 257 -16.35 6.59 4.88
N ILE A 258 -16.41 5.25 4.96
CA ILE A 258 -16.02 4.32 3.89
C ILE A 258 -17.29 3.62 3.41
N THR A 259 -17.63 3.77 2.13
CA THR A 259 -18.91 3.32 1.58
C THR A 259 -18.83 2.90 0.11
N GLY A 260 -19.81 2.14 -0.38
CA GLY A 260 -20.00 1.86 -1.80
C GLY A 260 -19.00 0.87 -2.40
N GLY A 261 -18.23 0.13 -1.59
CA GLY A 261 -17.43 -0.97 -2.10
C GLY A 261 -18.30 -2.18 -2.45
N ASN A 262 -17.98 -2.87 -3.54
CA ASN A 262 -18.69 -4.07 -3.98
C ASN A 262 -17.72 -5.22 -4.38
N ALA A 263 -17.24 -5.95 -3.38
CA ALA A 263 -16.41 -7.14 -3.58
C ALA A 263 -17.28 -8.37 -3.87
N SER A 264 -17.91 -8.43 -5.05
CA SER A 264 -18.80 -9.53 -5.42
C SER A 264 -18.21 -10.53 -6.41
N ASN A 265 -16.93 -10.39 -6.82
CA ASN A 265 -16.32 -11.21 -7.85
C ASN A 265 -15.47 -12.35 -7.26
N THR A 266 -16.07 -13.54 -7.15
CA THR A 266 -15.49 -14.75 -6.52
C THR A 266 -14.48 -15.50 -7.40
N THR A 267 -14.05 -14.93 -8.52
CA THR A 267 -13.16 -15.61 -9.48
C THR A 267 -11.99 -14.74 -9.94
N SER A 268 -11.80 -13.58 -9.31
CA SER A 268 -10.80 -12.60 -9.73
C SER A 268 -10.03 -12.03 -8.54
N SER A 269 -8.79 -11.67 -8.81
CA SER A 269 -7.90 -10.99 -7.88
C SER A 269 -6.95 -10.06 -8.62
N ILE A 270 -6.42 -9.08 -7.88
CA ILE A 270 -5.31 -8.24 -8.32
C ILE A 270 -4.09 -8.50 -7.44
N THR A 271 -2.89 -8.29 -7.97
CA THR A 271 -1.65 -8.38 -7.17
C THR A 271 -1.23 -6.98 -6.74
N VAL A 272 -1.05 -6.76 -5.44
CA VAL A 272 -0.55 -5.51 -4.85
C VAL A 272 0.62 -5.84 -3.93
N ASP A 273 1.80 -5.25 -4.18
CA ASP A 273 3.04 -5.51 -3.44
C ASP A 273 3.38 -7.01 -3.32
N GLY A 274 3.18 -7.72 -4.45
CA GLY A 274 3.41 -9.15 -4.58
C GLY A 274 2.37 -10.06 -3.89
N LEU A 275 1.24 -9.50 -3.43
CA LEU A 275 0.19 -10.25 -2.73
C LEU A 275 -1.16 -10.15 -3.45
N SER A 276 -1.84 -11.29 -3.63
CA SER A 276 -3.22 -11.41 -4.16
C SER A 276 -4.28 -10.66 -3.29
N ILE A 277 -5.13 -9.89 -3.91
CA ILE A 277 -6.26 -9.22 -3.27
C ILE A 277 -7.51 -9.77 -3.96
N GLU A 278 -8.20 -10.67 -3.27
CA GLU A 278 -9.39 -11.35 -3.80
C GLU A 278 -10.56 -10.37 -3.87
N GLN A 279 -11.30 -10.39 -4.98
CA GLN A 279 -12.38 -9.43 -5.25
C GLN A 279 -13.75 -9.87 -4.69
N ASP A 280 -13.75 -10.79 -3.73
CA ASP A 280 -14.95 -11.30 -3.04
C ASP A 280 -15.00 -10.92 -1.55
N SER A 281 -13.98 -10.25 -1.05
CA SER A 281 -13.80 -9.96 0.37
C SER A 281 -13.36 -8.51 0.60
N GLY A 282 -13.63 -7.93 1.76
CA GLY A 282 -13.05 -6.64 2.16
C GLY A 282 -13.48 -5.47 1.29
N ALA A 283 -14.78 -5.32 1.03
CA ALA A 283 -15.28 -4.33 0.09
C ALA A 283 -15.03 -2.87 0.54
N GLY A 284 -15.17 -2.59 1.83
CA GLY A 284 -14.72 -1.31 2.40
C GLY A 284 -13.19 -1.25 2.47
N ILE A 285 -12.59 -2.13 3.28
CA ILE A 285 -11.14 -2.23 3.42
C ILE A 285 -10.68 -3.67 3.24
N TYR A 286 -9.72 -3.87 2.34
CA TYR A 286 -8.92 -5.10 2.28
C TYR A 286 -7.55 -4.83 2.92
N ASN A 287 -7.31 -5.40 4.09
CA ASN A 287 -6.07 -5.27 4.84
C ASN A 287 -5.26 -6.57 4.76
N ARG A 288 -4.11 -6.56 4.06
CA ARG A 288 -3.27 -7.74 3.85
C ARG A 288 -1.85 -7.59 4.42
N SER A 289 -1.48 -8.48 5.34
CA SER A 289 -0.19 -8.52 6.03
C SER A 289 0.23 -7.13 6.53
N SER A 290 -0.70 -6.43 7.17
CA SER A 290 -0.66 -4.98 7.40
C SER A 290 -1.19 -4.61 8.79
N PHE A 291 -0.62 -3.55 9.40
CA PHE A 291 -0.89 -3.13 10.78
C PHE A 291 -1.45 -1.69 10.88
N ILE A 292 -2.50 -1.39 10.13
CA ILE A 292 -3.12 -0.06 10.14
C ILE A 292 -3.88 0.24 11.44
N GLN A 293 -3.79 1.48 11.92
CA GLN A 293 -4.67 2.00 12.95
C GLN A 293 -5.90 2.64 12.29
N ILE A 294 -7.11 2.21 12.67
CA ILE A 294 -8.36 2.77 12.16
C ILE A 294 -9.08 3.44 13.33
N SER A 295 -9.28 4.76 13.23
CA SER A 295 -9.85 5.59 14.29
C SER A 295 -10.97 6.47 13.75
N ASN A 296 -12.06 6.65 14.50
CA ASN A 296 -13.14 7.58 14.12
C ASN A 296 -13.68 7.36 12.68
N CYS A 297 -13.69 6.11 12.21
CA CYS A 297 -14.18 5.76 10.89
C CYS A 297 -15.58 5.15 10.97
N ASN A 298 -16.39 5.43 9.97
CA ASN A 298 -17.71 4.83 9.79
C ASN A 298 -17.71 3.95 8.54
N PHE A 299 -18.30 2.77 8.61
CA PHE A 299 -18.39 1.83 7.49
C PHE A 299 -19.87 1.58 7.18
N THR A 300 -20.30 1.92 5.98
CA THR A 300 -21.71 1.80 5.57
C THR A 300 -21.81 1.36 4.14
N GLY A 301 -22.84 0.60 3.76
CA GLY A 301 -23.13 0.31 2.34
C GLY A 301 -21.97 -0.33 1.57
N ASN A 302 -21.18 -1.20 2.21
CA ASN A 302 -20.13 -1.98 1.55
C ASN A 302 -20.58 -3.45 1.51
N LEU A 303 -20.50 -4.09 0.34
CA LEU A 303 -21.01 -5.43 0.07
C LEU A 303 -19.86 -6.36 -0.36
N ALA A 304 -19.74 -7.52 0.29
CA ALA A 304 -18.80 -8.57 -0.10
C ALA A 304 -19.53 -9.90 -0.26
N ALA A 305 -19.09 -10.74 -1.21
CA ALA A 305 -19.67 -12.05 -1.47
C ALA A 305 -19.26 -13.12 -0.45
N ASP A 306 -18.00 -13.07 0.03
CA ASP A 306 -17.46 -14.07 0.96
C ASP A 306 -17.20 -13.46 2.35
N TYR A 307 -16.10 -12.71 2.53
CA TYR A 307 -15.71 -12.21 3.85
C TYR A 307 -15.69 -10.69 3.97
N GLY A 308 -16.34 -10.18 5.02
CA GLY A 308 -16.10 -8.82 5.54
C GLY A 308 -16.47 -7.70 4.56
N GLY A 309 -17.76 -7.38 4.45
CA GLY A 309 -18.22 -6.22 3.67
C GLY A 309 -17.54 -4.91 4.12
N ALA A 310 -17.41 -4.67 5.42
CA ALA A 310 -16.71 -3.50 5.94
C ALA A 310 -15.19 -3.63 5.87
N ILE A 311 -14.63 -4.66 6.51
CA ILE A 311 -13.18 -4.88 6.60
C ILE A 311 -12.92 -6.38 6.50
N TYR A 312 -11.97 -6.75 5.64
CA TYR A 312 -11.33 -8.06 5.66
C TYR A 312 -9.86 -7.90 6.04
N ASN A 313 -9.41 -8.68 7.04
CA ASN A 313 -8.05 -8.65 7.54
C ASN A 313 -7.41 -10.03 7.38
N LEU A 314 -6.39 -10.11 6.53
CA LEU A 314 -5.62 -11.32 6.26
C LEU A 314 -4.15 -11.06 6.60
N GLN A 315 -3.60 -11.79 7.56
CA GLN A 315 -2.22 -11.57 8.04
C GLN A 315 -1.22 -12.49 7.34
#